data_AF-A0A3M0YLF0-F1
#
_entry.id   AF-A0A3M0YLF0-F1
#
_cell.length_a   1.000
_cell.length_b   1.000
_cell.length_c   1.000
_cell.angle_alpha   90.00
_cell.angle_beta   90.00
_cell.angle_gamma   90.00
#
_symmetry.space_group_name_H-M   'P 1'
#
loop_
_entity.id
_entity.type
_entity.pdbx_description
1 polymer ?
#
loop_
_entity_poly.entity_id
_entity_poly.type
_entity_poly.pdbx_seq_one_letter_code
_entity_poly.pdbx_strand_id
1 'polypeptide(L)'
;PKKVVVVGGGDTSIDVASVARRLGHIKTINPKDHPDGLIIGHTAQDVSTALAKEGADVTLTSLFPVESMTAAEHEVQDAMREGVRILGNVMPIEVIRDESGRATALKMSGCTVEGNRPIPKEGTEFTLEADIIVAAIGQLGDLEGLEALDNGRGFIDADKFYQVPGRPGHFVIGDIVRPHLLTTAIGQASIAVDSVDHYLKHEELVKRPKVDVHHFNLLQKLKEAGLEPESCPTGELRGTSELECAVHNYEDRSAQEIIPADKLFLAHFEYTPRIKRKEIGPSAEEVIGHFEERFVGFTDEEAQAEANRCMSCGMCFECDNCVIFCPQDAVYRVPKDKSTTGRYVATDYTRCIGCHICSDVCPTGYIDMGMGE
;
A
#
# COMPACT_ATOMS: atom_id res chain seq x y z
N PRO A 1 31.82 -9.93 -8.95
CA PRO A 1 31.59 -9.87 -10.43
C PRO A 1 31.70 -8.41 -10.86
N LYS A 2 32.55 -8.09 -11.85
CA LYS A 2 32.74 -6.71 -12.28
C LYS A 2 31.63 -6.27 -13.24
N LYS A 3 31.17 -7.17 -14.13
CA LYS A 3 30.09 -6.92 -15.10
C LYS A 3 28.89 -7.79 -14.80
N VAL A 4 27.71 -7.18 -14.63
CA VAL A 4 26.46 -7.88 -14.34
C VAL A 4 25.43 -7.48 -15.40
N VAL A 5 24.81 -8.48 -16.03
CA VAL A 5 23.69 -8.26 -16.95
C VAL A 5 22.42 -8.83 -16.33
N VAL A 6 21.39 -8.01 -16.23
CA VAL A 6 20.07 -8.38 -15.73
C VAL A 6 19.08 -8.37 -16.88
N VAL A 7 18.27 -9.42 -17.00
CA VAL A 7 17.24 -9.55 -18.04
C VAL A 7 15.87 -9.48 -17.39
N GLY A 8 15.11 -8.42 -17.66
CA GLY A 8 13.78 -8.21 -17.09
C GLY A 8 13.28 -6.77 -17.25
N GLY A 9 11.98 -6.55 -17.03
CA GLY A 9 11.35 -5.22 -17.18
C GLY A 9 10.44 -4.79 -16.02
N GLY A 10 10.34 -5.58 -14.96
CA GLY A 10 9.50 -5.31 -13.78
C GLY A 10 10.32 -4.93 -12.54
N ASP A 11 9.63 -4.62 -11.44
CA ASP A 11 10.26 -4.15 -10.18
C ASP A 11 11.37 -5.10 -9.71
N THR A 12 11.13 -6.42 -9.76
CA THR A 12 12.15 -7.43 -9.39
C THR A 12 13.45 -7.30 -10.18
N SER A 13 13.38 -6.95 -11.47
CA SER A 13 14.58 -6.78 -12.28
C SER A 13 15.35 -5.51 -11.91
N ILE A 14 14.63 -4.43 -11.59
CA ILE A 14 15.21 -3.19 -11.08
C ILE A 14 15.87 -3.43 -9.72
N ASP A 15 15.22 -4.16 -8.82
CA ASP A 15 15.80 -4.54 -7.53
C ASP A 15 17.10 -5.32 -7.70
N VAL A 16 17.11 -6.35 -8.55
CA VAL A 16 18.32 -7.15 -8.82
C VAL A 16 19.44 -6.27 -9.36
N ALA A 17 19.13 -5.35 -10.29
CA ALA A 17 20.14 -4.45 -10.86
C ALA A 17 20.68 -3.46 -9.83
N SER A 18 19.80 -2.84 -9.04
CA SER A 18 20.18 -1.90 -7.97
C SER A 18 20.96 -2.59 -6.86
N VAL A 19 20.56 -3.80 -6.46
CA VAL A 19 21.29 -4.62 -5.49
C VAL A 19 22.68 -5.00 -6.04
N ALA A 20 22.78 -5.44 -7.28
CA ALA A 20 24.07 -5.71 -7.91
C ALA A 20 24.96 -4.45 -7.92
N ARG A 21 24.37 -3.28 -8.17
CA ARG A 21 25.06 -2.00 -8.21
C ARG A 21 25.58 -1.55 -6.83
N ARG A 22 24.78 -1.76 -5.78
CA ARG A 22 25.07 -1.42 -4.38
C ARG A 22 26.02 -2.41 -3.71
N LEU A 23 25.90 -3.71 -4.02
CA LEU A 23 26.82 -4.74 -3.52
C LEU A 23 28.23 -4.57 -4.11
N GLY A 24 28.31 -4.18 -5.39
CA GLY A 24 29.57 -4.01 -6.10
C GLY A 24 30.39 -5.30 -6.19
N HIS A 25 31.71 -5.15 -6.23
CA HIS A 25 32.65 -6.25 -6.26
C HIS A 25 33.88 -5.98 -5.40
N ILE A 26 34.56 -7.05 -4.99
CA ILE A 26 35.83 -7.00 -4.27
C ILE A 26 36.96 -7.38 -5.22
N LYS A 27 38.08 -6.66 -5.16
CA LYS A 27 39.27 -6.92 -5.99
C LYS A 27 40.01 -8.20 -5.59
N THR A 28 40.03 -8.51 -4.30
CA THR A 28 40.75 -9.66 -3.74
C THR A 28 39.72 -10.65 -3.21
N ILE A 29 39.52 -11.74 -3.94
CA ILE A 29 38.70 -12.87 -3.50
C ILE A 29 39.63 -13.86 -2.82
N ASN A 30 39.39 -14.18 -1.54
CA ASN A 30 40.12 -15.26 -0.88
C ASN A 30 39.66 -16.59 -1.52
N PRO A 31 40.55 -17.56 -1.83
CA PRO A 31 40.15 -18.85 -2.37
C PRO A 31 39.11 -19.62 -1.53
N LYS A 32 38.94 -19.27 -0.25
CA LYS A 32 37.88 -19.80 0.63
C LYS A 32 36.51 -19.18 0.43
N ASP A 33 36.44 -18.03 -0.22
CA ASP A 33 35.23 -17.28 -0.55
C ASP A 33 34.79 -17.54 -2.00
N HIS A 34 35.39 -18.53 -2.68
CA HIS A 34 35.03 -18.90 -4.04
C HIS A 34 33.65 -19.55 -4.07
N PRO A 35 32.78 -19.18 -5.03
CA PRO A 35 31.43 -19.75 -5.17
C PRO A 35 31.42 -21.23 -5.60
N ASP A 36 32.58 -21.80 -5.96
CA ASP A 36 32.70 -23.22 -6.36
C ASP A 36 32.67 -24.18 -5.15
N GLY A 37 32.60 -23.66 -3.92
CA GLY A 37 32.51 -24.40 -2.67
C GLY A 37 31.22 -24.10 -1.91
N LEU A 38 30.25 -24.97 -2.08
CA LEU A 38 29.00 -25.09 -1.32
C LEU A 38 29.22 -24.90 0.21
N ILE A 39 29.10 -23.66 0.71
CA ILE A 39 28.71 -23.19 2.05
C ILE A 39 29.10 -21.69 2.12
N ILE A 40 28.14 -20.79 1.89
CA ILE A 40 28.28 -19.40 2.35
C ILE A 40 27.97 -19.43 3.84
N GLY A 41 28.96 -19.75 4.66
CA GLY A 41 28.84 -19.62 6.12
C GLY A 41 28.72 -18.15 6.50
N HIS A 42 27.96 -17.82 7.54
CA HIS A 42 27.77 -16.45 8.04
C HIS A 42 29.09 -15.66 8.19
N THR A 43 30.19 -16.34 8.52
CA THR A 43 31.54 -15.75 8.66
C THR A 43 32.12 -15.20 7.35
N ALA A 44 31.77 -15.76 6.18
CA ALA A 44 32.25 -15.28 4.88
C ALA A 44 31.54 -13.96 4.46
N GLN A 45 30.25 -13.82 4.83
CA GLN A 45 29.53 -12.55 4.64
C GLN A 45 30.14 -11.42 5.48
N ASP A 46 30.52 -11.70 6.73
CA ASP A 46 31.14 -10.71 7.63
C ASP A 46 32.49 -10.21 7.09
N VAL A 47 33.34 -11.11 6.57
CA VAL A 47 34.65 -10.74 5.99
C VAL A 47 34.49 -9.96 4.68
N SER A 48 33.55 -10.34 3.82
CA SER A 48 33.27 -9.63 2.56
C SER A 48 32.71 -8.21 2.77
N THR A 49 32.03 -7.98 3.90
CA THR A 49 31.46 -6.66 4.26
C THR A 49 32.54 -5.68 4.74
N ALA A 50 33.65 -6.19 5.29
CA ALA A 50 34.79 -5.38 5.75
C ALA A 50 35.76 -4.98 4.62
N LEU A 51 35.64 -5.56 3.42
CA LEU A 51 36.51 -5.26 2.29
C LEU A 51 36.02 -4.02 1.52
N ALA A 52 36.96 -3.22 1.01
CA ALA A 52 36.65 -2.09 0.15
C ALA A 52 35.99 -2.59 -1.14
N LYS A 53 34.71 -2.24 -1.31
CA LYS A 53 33.89 -2.60 -2.48
C LYS A 53 34.06 -1.53 -3.56
N GLU A 54 34.15 -1.98 -4.79
CA GLU A 54 34.14 -1.12 -5.98
C GLU A 54 32.88 -1.38 -6.80
N GLY A 55 32.43 -0.37 -7.55
CA GLY A 55 31.18 -0.44 -8.30
C GLY A 55 31.19 -1.54 -9.34
N ALA A 56 30.11 -2.31 -9.41
CA ALA A 56 29.87 -3.20 -10.54
C ALA A 56 29.29 -2.39 -11.71
N ASP A 57 29.71 -2.74 -12.92
CA ASP A 57 29.09 -2.27 -14.16
C ASP A 57 27.84 -3.11 -14.40
N VAL A 58 26.66 -2.52 -14.19
CA VAL A 58 25.37 -3.20 -14.25
C VAL A 58 24.58 -2.72 -15.45
N THR A 59 24.20 -3.67 -16.31
CA THR A 59 23.29 -3.41 -17.43
C THR A 59 22.00 -4.20 -17.25
N LEU A 60 20.86 -3.50 -17.20
CA LEU A 60 19.53 -4.09 -17.24
C LEU A 60 18.98 -4.03 -18.67
N THR A 61 18.34 -5.10 -19.11
CA THR A 61 17.80 -5.25 -20.47
C THR A 61 16.31 -5.55 -20.43
N SER A 62 15.53 -4.80 -21.21
CA SER A 62 14.07 -4.91 -21.27
C SER A 62 13.58 -5.13 -22.70
N LEU A 63 12.56 -5.97 -22.85
CA LEU A 63 11.85 -6.19 -24.11
C LEU A 63 11.08 -4.95 -24.58
N PHE A 64 10.65 -4.12 -23.63
CA PHE A 64 9.87 -2.91 -23.87
C PHE A 64 10.78 -1.67 -23.89
N PRO A 65 10.32 -0.55 -24.47
CA PRO A 65 10.94 0.76 -24.25
C PRO A 65 11.06 1.08 -22.77
N VAL A 66 12.07 1.86 -22.38
CA VAL A 66 12.32 2.20 -20.97
C VAL A 66 11.12 2.93 -20.36
N GLU A 67 10.48 3.80 -21.14
CA GLU A 67 9.31 4.59 -20.75
C GLU A 67 8.03 3.76 -20.62
N SER A 68 8.08 2.48 -21.04
CA SER A 68 6.96 1.54 -21.01
C SER A 68 7.31 0.27 -20.22
N MET A 69 8.34 0.34 -19.37
CA MET A 69 8.65 -0.73 -18.43
C MET A 69 7.50 -0.92 -17.44
N THR A 70 7.34 -2.15 -16.97
CA THR A 70 6.32 -2.48 -15.97
C THR A 70 6.71 -2.04 -14.56
N ALA A 71 8.00 -1.80 -14.33
CA ALA A 71 8.51 -1.29 -13.07
C ALA A 71 8.01 0.13 -12.79
N ALA A 72 7.90 0.49 -11.51
CA ALA A 72 7.50 1.84 -11.13
C ALA A 72 8.53 2.88 -11.63
N GLU A 73 8.04 3.94 -12.28
CA GLU A 73 8.89 4.96 -12.92
C GLU A 73 9.96 5.53 -11.98
N HIS A 74 9.62 5.76 -10.72
CA HIS A 74 10.58 6.28 -9.74
C HIS A 74 11.75 5.31 -9.49
N GLU A 75 11.49 4.00 -9.40
CA GLU A 75 12.55 3.00 -9.21
C GLU A 75 13.47 2.90 -10.43
N VAL A 76 12.92 3.03 -11.65
CA VAL A 76 13.71 3.10 -12.89
C VAL A 76 14.66 4.29 -12.85
N GLN A 77 14.14 5.47 -12.48
CA GLN A 77 14.95 6.69 -12.39
C GLN A 77 16.03 6.58 -11.30
N ASP A 78 15.76 5.90 -10.19
CA ASP A 78 16.76 5.71 -9.13
C ASP A 78 17.85 4.74 -9.55
N ALA A 79 17.50 3.61 -10.15
CA ALA A 79 18.48 2.67 -10.68
C ALA A 79 19.42 3.37 -11.67
N MET A 80 18.86 4.21 -12.55
CA MET A 80 19.65 5.03 -13.48
C MET A 80 20.54 6.05 -12.74
N ARG A 81 20.03 6.70 -11.68
CA ARG A 81 20.80 7.65 -10.85
C ARG A 81 21.98 6.96 -10.14
N GLU A 82 21.78 5.73 -9.69
CA GLU A 82 22.80 4.87 -9.09
C GLU A 82 23.82 4.33 -10.10
N GLY A 83 23.60 4.59 -11.40
CA GLY A 83 24.52 4.21 -12.48
C GLY A 83 24.20 2.86 -13.12
N VAL A 84 23.00 2.31 -12.94
CA VAL A 84 22.52 1.17 -13.73
C VAL A 84 22.24 1.63 -15.16
N ARG A 85 22.86 0.96 -16.13
CA ARG A 85 22.57 1.18 -17.55
C ARG A 85 21.33 0.37 -17.96
N ILE A 86 20.29 1.03 -18.45
CA ILE A 86 19.08 0.36 -18.92
C ILE A 86 19.03 0.38 -20.45
N LEU A 87 18.83 -0.80 -21.05
CA LEU A 87 18.64 -0.98 -22.49
C LEU A 87 17.21 -1.48 -22.74
N GLY A 88 16.37 -0.64 -23.36
CA GLY A 88 15.03 -1.03 -23.81
C GLY A 88 15.01 -1.55 -25.25
N ASN A 89 13.90 -2.19 -25.63
CA ASN A 89 13.69 -2.80 -26.95
C ASN A 89 14.77 -3.80 -27.37
N VAL A 90 15.27 -4.60 -26.42
CA VAL A 90 16.29 -5.63 -26.69
C VAL A 90 15.87 -6.96 -26.07
N MET A 91 16.27 -8.06 -26.71
CA MET A 91 16.00 -9.41 -26.23
C MET A 91 17.26 -10.29 -26.25
N PRO A 92 17.40 -11.24 -25.31
CA PRO A 92 18.48 -12.21 -25.33
C PRO A 92 18.29 -13.22 -26.47
N ILE A 93 19.40 -13.57 -27.14
CA ILE A 93 19.46 -14.56 -28.21
C ILE A 93 20.22 -15.81 -27.74
N GLU A 94 21.38 -15.62 -27.11
CA GLU A 94 22.26 -16.73 -26.75
C GLU A 94 23.17 -16.36 -25.57
N VAL A 95 23.34 -17.29 -24.62
CA VAL A 95 24.36 -17.19 -23.56
C VAL A 95 25.68 -17.73 -24.10
N ILE A 96 26.68 -16.86 -24.24
CA ILE A 96 28.02 -17.23 -24.70
C ILE A 96 28.80 -17.77 -23.50
N ARG A 97 29.41 -18.94 -23.68
CA ARG A 97 30.14 -19.66 -22.63
C ARG A 97 31.59 -19.90 -23.05
N ASP A 98 32.47 -19.98 -22.07
CA ASP A 98 33.84 -20.44 -22.27
C ASP A 98 33.93 -21.98 -22.32
N GLU A 99 35.16 -22.51 -22.50
CA GLU A 99 35.44 -23.95 -22.56
C GLU A 99 35.08 -24.71 -21.27
N SER A 100 35.00 -24.02 -20.13
CA SER A 100 34.60 -24.59 -18.85
C SER A 100 33.08 -24.63 -18.65
N GLY A 101 32.32 -24.05 -19.59
CA GLY A 101 30.86 -23.93 -19.53
C GLY A 101 30.39 -22.68 -18.76
N ARG A 102 31.29 -21.80 -18.35
CA ARG A 102 30.94 -20.57 -17.62
C ARG A 102 30.48 -19.48 -18.58
N ALA A 103 29.41 -18.77 -18.23
CA ALA A 103 28.93 -17.64 -19.02
C ALA A 103 29.92 -16.48 -18.98
N THR A 104 30.23 -15.92 -20.15
CA THR A 104 31.17 -14.79 -20.32
C THR A 104 30.55 -13.61 -21.04
N ALA A 105 29.44 -13.82 -21.76
CA ALA A 105 28.69 -12.76 -22.42
C ALA A 105 27.26 -13.19 -22.73
N LEU A 106 26.39 -12.21 -23.00
CA LEU A 106 25.04 -12.38 -23.48
C LEU A 106 24.92 -11.76 -24.88
N LYS A 107 24.59 -12.59 -25.88
CA LYS A 107 24.24 -12.12 -27.22
C LYS A 107 22.81 -11.61 -27.20
N MET A 108 22.64 -10.37 -27.65
CA MET A 108 21.38 -9.63 -27.68
C MET A 108 21.02 -9.27 -29.11
N SER A 109 19.75 -8.95 -29.34
CA SER A 109 19.27 -8.30 -30.56
C SER A 109 18.23 -7.25 -30.19
N GLY A 110 18.08 -6.21 -31.01
CA GLY A 110 16.92 -5.34 -30.91
C GLY A 110 15.63 -6.14 -31.16
N CYS A 111 14.52 -5.74 -30.54
CA CYS A 111 13.24 -6.44 -30.73
C CYS A 111 12.06 -5.48 -30.93
N THR A 112 10.97 -6.03 -31.46
CA THR A 112 9.61 -5.52 -31.30
C THR A 112 8.80 -6.52 -30.49
N VAL A 113 7.78 -6.06 -29.78
CA VAL A 113 6.83 -6.95 -29.09
C VAL A 113 5.51 -6.92 -29.84
N GLU A 114 5.11 -8.07 -30.39
CA GLU A 114 3.79 -8.25 -31.03
C GLU A 114 2.93 -9.13 -30.13
N GLY A 115 1.87 -8.54 -29.57
CA GLY A 115 1.08 -9.19 -28.50
C GLY A 115 1.94 -9.43 -27.26
N ASN A 116 2.21 -10.70 -26.94
CA ASN A 116 3.10 -11.11 -25.84
C ASN A 116 4.41 -11.76 -26.32
N ARG A 117 4.72 -11.68 -27.62
CA ARG A 117 5.89 -12.36 -28.20
C ARG A 117 6.92 -11.34 -28.68
N PRO A 118 8.16 -11.39 -28.16
CA PRO A 118 9.25 -10.59 -28.71
C PRO A 118 9.74 -11.19 -30.03
N ILE A 119 9.94 -10.33 -31.03
CA ILE A 119 10.44 -10.66 -32.37
C ILE A 119 11.79 -9.95 -32.55
N PRO A 120 12.88 -10.68 -32.87
CA PRO A 120 14.19 -10.07 -33.07
C PRO A 120 14.23 -9.26 -34.37
N LYS A 121 14.99 -8.16 -34.37
CA LYS A 121 15.29 -7.36 -35.55
C LYS A 121 16.64 -7.80 -36.11
N GLU A 122 16.61 -8.49 -37.25
CA GLU A 122 17.82 -8.95 -37.92
C GLU A 122 18.80 -7.80 -38.22
N GLY A 123 20.09 -8.04 -38.01
CA GLY A 123 21.15 -7.06 -38.26
C GLY A 123 21.37 -6.07 -37.11
N THR A 124 20.65 -6.23 -35.99
CA THR A 124 20.81 -5.42 -34.77
C THR A 124 21.47 -6.19 -33.63
N GLU A 125 22.11 -7.32 -33.93
CA GLU A 125 22.76 -8.17 -32.93
C GLU A 125 23.99 -7.51 -32.34
N PHE A 126 24.15 -7.64 -31.03
CA PHE A 126 25.34 -7.18 -30.29
C PHE A 126 25.61 -8.09 -29.10
N THR A 127 26.81 -7.96 -28.54
CA THR A 127 27.25 -8.79 -27.40
C THR A 127 27.49 -7.90 -26.18
N LEU A 128 26.91 -8.29 -25.05
CA LEU A 128 27.19 -7.71 -23.74
C LEU A 128 28.11 -8.65 -22.96
N GLU A 129 29.34 -8.22 -22.69
CA GLU A 129 30.24 -8.96 -21.80
C GLU A 129 29.68 -8.96 -20.37
N ALA A 130 29.69 -10.14 -19.72
CA ALA A 130 29.09 -10.32 -18.41
C ALA A 130 29.83 -11.40 -17.61
N ASP A 131 30.15 -11.11 -16.35
CA ASP A 131 30.66 -12.12 -15.41
C ASP A 131 29.52 -12.93 -14.78
N ILE A 132 28.34 -12.30 -14.67
CA ILE A 132 27.09 -12.88 -14.19
C ILE A 132 25.95 -12.37 -15.07
N ILE A 133 25.07 -13.29 -15.46
CA ILE A 133 23.81 -13.00 -16.14
C ILE A 133 22.68 -13.44 -15.21
N VAL A 134 21.77 -12.54 -14.87
CA VAL A 134 20.63 -12.80 -13.99
C VAL A 134 19.33 -12.72 -14.78
N ALA A 135 18.56 -13.80 -14.78
CA ALA A 135 17.23 -13.83 -15.38
C ALA A 135 16.18 -13.41 -14.33
N ALA A 136 15.58 -12.24 -14.52
CA ALA A 136 14.54 -11.65 -13.67
C ALA A 136 13.26 -11.39 -14.50
N ILE A 137 12.76 -12.46 -15.12
CA ILE A 137 11.70 -12.42 -16.14
C ILE A 137 10.29 -12.77 -15.60
N GLY A 138 10.13 -12.84 -14.29
CA GLY A 138 8.89 -13.18 -13.62
C GLY A 138 8.97 -14.48 -12.81
N GLN A 139 7.83 -14.88 -12.26
CA GLN A 139 7.69 -16.05 -11.40
C GLN A 139 6.38 -16.80 -11.73
N LEU A 140 6.37 -18.10 -11.47
CA LEU A 140 5.22 -19.00 -11.65
C LEU A 140 5.15 -19.94 -10.45
N GLY A 141 3.94 -20.42 -10.15
CA GLY A 141 3.75 -21.45 -9.13
C GLY A 141 4.27 -22.80 -9.58
N ASP A 142 4.98 -23.49 -8.69
CA ASP A 142 5.15 -24.94 -8.80
C ASP A 142 3.90 -25.62 -8.25
N LEU A 143 3.11 -26.21 -9.15
CA LEU A 143 1.82 -26.83 -8.86
C LEU A 143 1.85 -28.35 -8.99
N GLU A 144 3.05 -28.97 -8.98
CA GLU A 144 3.17 -30.43 -8.94
C GLU A 144 2.44 -30.99 -7.71
N GLY A 145 1.49 -31.90 -7.94
CA GLY A 145 0.60 -32.45 -6.91
C GLY A 145 -0.57 -31.56 -6.50
N LEU A 146 -0.69 -30.36 -7.07
CA LEU A 146 -1.80 -29.41 -6.89
C LEU A 146 -2.45 -29.03 -8.23
N GLU A 147 -2.36 -29.89 -9.24
CA GLU A 147 -2.83 -29.63 -10.61
C GLU A 147 -4.32 -29.28 -10.64
N ALA A 148 -5.09 -29.81 -9.69
CA ALA A 148 -6.50 -29.54 -9.58
C ALA A 148 -6.80 -28.07 -9.20
N LEU A 149 -5.84 -27.32 -8.68
CA LEU A 149 -5.95 -25.90 -8.33
C LEU A 149 -5.41 -24.97 -9.43
N ASP A 150 -4.73 -25.50 -10.45
CA ASP A 150 -4.16 -24.69 -11.52
C ASP A 150 -5.26 -24.08 -12.40
N ASN A 151 -5.20 -22.76 -12.60
CA ASN A 151 -6.08 -22.04 -13.51
C ASN A 151 -5.60 -22.09 -14.99
N GLY A 152 -4.59 -22.91 -15.28
CA GLY A 152 -4.00 -23.08 -16.62
C GLY A 152 -2.98 -21.99 -16.98
N ARG A 153 -2.63 -21.13 -16.03
CA ARG A 153 -1.61 -20.07 -16.17
C ARG A 153 -0.48 -20.21 -15.15
N GLY A 154 -0.42 -21.32 -14.40
CA GLY A 154 0.57 -21.53 -13.33
C GLY A 154 0.25 -20.77 -12.04
N PHE A 155 -1.05 -20.50 -11.81
CA PHE A 155 -1.58 -19.76 -10.66
C PHE A 155 -2.90 -20.38 -10.19
N ILE A 156 -3.40 -19.93 -9.03
CA ILE A 156 -4.66 -20.39 -8.45
C ILE A 156 -5.66 -19.22 -8.42
N ASP A 157 -6.87 -19.42 -8.94
CA ASP A 157 -7.91 -18.40 -8.89
C ASP A 157 -8.50 -18.25 -7.48
N ALA A 158 -8.87 -17.01 -7.13
CA ALA A 158 -9.46 -16.66 -5.84
C ALA A 158 -10.71 -15.79 -6.06
N ASP A 159 -11.75 -16.01 -5.27
CA ASP A 159 -12.93 -15.14 -5.25
C ASP A 159 -12.71 -13.89 -4.37
N LYS A 160 -13.78 -13.10 -4.15
CA LYS A 160 -13.72 -11.86 -3.35
C LYS A 160 -13.44 -12.08 -1.86
N PHE A 161 -13.47 -13.34 -1.38
CA PHE A 161 -13.19 -13.77 -0.02
C PHE A 161 -11.90 -14.60 0.06
N TYR A 162 -11.11 -14.62 -1.03
CA TYR A 162 -9.93 -15.47 -1.16
C TYR A 162 -10.21 -16.96 -1.07
N GLN A 163 -11.46 -17.38 -1.31
CA GLN A 163 -11.81 -18.78 -1.43
C GLN A 163 -11.59 -19.25 -2.88
N VAL A 164 -11.08 -20.46 -3.05
CA VAL A 164 -10.88 -21.07 -4.37
C VAL A 164 -12.28 -21.34 -4.98
N PRO A 165 -12.58 -20.79 -6.17
CA PRO A 165 -13.88 -20.96 -6.80
C PRO A 165 -14.27 -22.44 -6.95
N GLY A 166 -15.48 -22.78 -6.51
CA GLY A 166 -15.99 -24.16 -6.55
C GLY A 166 -15.39 -25.11 -5.51
N ARG A 167 -14.58 -24.61 -4.57
CA ARG A 167 -14.00 -25.40 -3.47
C ARG A 167 -14.22 -24.73 -2.10
N PRO A 168 -15.43 -24.88 -1.51
CA PRO A 168 -15.70 -24.39 -0.16
C PRO A 168 -14.63 -24.86 0.85
N GLY A 169 -14.19 -23.94 1.70
CA GLY A 169 -13.19 -24.21 2.73
C GLY A 169 -11.73 -24.21 2.25
N HIS A 170 -11.46 -24.03 0.96
CA HIS A 170 -10.10 -23.88 0.44
C HIS A 170 -9.83 -22.40 0.18
N PHE A 171 -8.83 -21.84 0.86
CA PHE A 171 -8.47 -20.42 0.75
C PHE A 171 -7.08 -20.28 0.16
N VAL A 172 -6.86 -19.20 -0.60
CA VAL A 172 -5.61 -18.97 -1.31
C VAL A 172 -5.24 -17.48 -1.33
N ILE A 173 -3.98 -17.19 -1.05
CA ILE A 173 -3.44 -15.83 -0.92
C ILE A 173 -2.00 -15.79 -1.43
N GLY A 174 -1.48 -14.58 -1.63
CA GLY A 174 -0.12 -14.30 -2.03
C GLY A 174 0.09 -14.38 -3.54
N ASP A 175 1.37 -14.49 -3.92
CA ASP A 175 1.82 -14.47 -5.31
C ASP A 175 1.28 -15.62 -6.15
N ILE A 176 0.87 -16.73 -5.51
CA ILE A 176 0.24 -17.87 -6.20
C ILE A 176 -1.11 -17.49 -6.83
N VAL A 177 -1.78 -16.44 -6.32
CA VAL A 177 -3.00 -15.88 -6.93
C VAL A 177 -2.62 -14.95 -8.08
N ARG A 178 -1.70 -14.02 -7.78
CA ARG A 178 -1.13 -13.08 -8.74
C ARG A 178 0.12 -12.46 -8.12
N PRO A 179 1.30 -12.57 -8.76
CA PRO A 179 2.52 -11.92 -8.32
C PRO A 179 2.30 -10.42 -8.09
N HIS A 180 2.61 -9.93 -6.89
CA HIS A 180 2.50 -8.52 -6.56
C HIS A 180 3.45 -8.14 -5.41
N LEU A 181 3.34 -6.91 -4.93
CA LEU A 181 4.04 -6.42 -3.75
C LEU A 181 3.72 -7.28 -2.51
N LEU A 182 4.72 -7.44 -1.63
CA LEU A 182 4.57 -8.08 -0.31
C LEU A 182 3.36 -7.53 0.48
N THR A 183 3.15 -6.22 0.44
CA THR A 183 2.02 -5.55 1.11
C THR A 183 0.66 -6.04 0.61
N THR A 184 0.58 -6.44 -0.66
CA THR A 184 -0.63 -7.01 -1.24
C THR A 184 -0.87 -8.39 -0.67
N ALA A 185 0.14 -9.26 -0.59
CA ALA A 185 0.01 -10.57 0.04
C ALA A 185 -0.44 -10.46 1.52
N ILE A 186 0.09 -9.48 2.27
CA ILE A 186 -0.33 -9.18 3.65
C ILE A 186 -1.81 -8.75 3.69
N GLY A 187 -2.23 -7.86 2.79
CA GLY A 187 -3.62 -7.42 2.69
C GLY A 187 -4.58 -8.57 2.35
N GLN A 188 -4.19 -9.44 1.42
CA GLN A 188 -4.94 -10.66 1.07
C GLN A 188 -5.08 -11.59 2.28
N ALA A 189 -3.99 -11.81 3.03
CA ALA A 189 -3.99 -12.61 4.24
C ALA A 189 -4.96 -12.09 5.31
N SER A 190 -5.00 -10.76 5.49
CA SER A 190 -5.88 -10.13 6.47
C SER A 190 -7.36 -10.42 6.17
N ILE A 191 -7.77 -10.37 4.90
CA ILE A 191 -9.15 -10.66 4.48
C ILE A 191 -9.45 -12.16 4.53
N ALA A 192 -8.49 -13.00 4.13
CA ALA A 192 -8.66 -14.45 4.12
C ALA A 192 -8.84 -15.02 5.53
N VAL A 193 -8.15 -14.47 6.55
CA VAL A 193 -8.31 -14.89 7.95
C VAL A 193 -9.73 -14.70 8.44
N ASP A 194 -10.35 -13.55 8.18
CA ASP A 194 -11.75 -13.28 8.56
C ASP A 194 -12.69 -14.27 7.84
N SER A 195 -12.41 -14.55 6.57
CA SER A 195 -13.19 -15.50 5.77
C SER A 195 -13.06 -16.94 6.26
N VAL A 196 -11.86 -17.34 6.71
CA VAL A 196 -11.62 -18.64 7.35
C VAL A 196 -12.36 -18.74 8.68
N ASP A 197 -12.31 -17.69 9.52
CA ASP A 197 -13.01 -17.66 10.80
C ASP A 197 -14.53 -17.80 10.63
N HIS A 198 -15.13 -17.04 9.70
CA HIS A 198 -16.56 -17.15 9.37
C HIS A 198 -16.92 -18.55 8.86
N TYR A 199 -16.09 -19.12 7.97
CA TYR A 199 -16.30 -20.48 7.46
C TYR A 199 -16.28 -21.53 8.58
N LEU A 200 -15.33 -21.42 9.52
CA LEU A 200 -15.22 -22.33 10.67
C LEU A 200 -16.39 -22.18 11.66
N LYS A 201 -16.97 -20.98 11.77
CA LYS A 201 -18.16 -20.71 12.60
C LYS A 201 -19.49 -21.04 11.91
N HIS A 202 -19.44 -21.43 10.64
CA HIS A 202 -20.64 -21.60 9.80
C HIS A 202 -21.46 -20.31 9.63
N GLU A 203 -20.77 -19.18 9.61
CA GLU A 203 -21.35 -17.85 9.35
C GLU A 203 -21.25 -17.51 7.86
N GLU A 204 -22.11 -16.60 7.38
CA GLU A 204 -21.98 -16.09 6.02
C GLU A 204 -20.67 -15.29 5.87
N LEU A 205 -20.01 -15.47 4.72
CA LEU A 205 -18.81 -14.69 4.39
C LEU A 205 -19.21 -13.24 4.13
N VAL A 206 -18.68 -12.34 4.94
CA VAL A 206 -18.90 -10.90 4.80
C VAL A 206 -17.69 -10.25 4.17
N LYS A 207 -17.94 -9.18 3.40
CA LYS A 207 -16.86 -8.41 2.81
C LYS A 207 -16.24 -7.53 3.89
N ARG A 208 -14.93 -7.64 4.09
CA ARG A 208 -14.21 -6.72 4.97
C ARG A 208 -14.38 -5.26 4.51
N PRO A 209 -14.61 -4.31 5.43
CA PRO A 209 -14.55 -2.89 5.12
C PRO A 209 -13.24 -2.51 4.45
N LYS A 210 -13.25 -1.51 3.58
CA LYS A 210 -12.04 -1.06 2.86
C LYS A 210 -11.01 -0.41 3.79
N VAL A 211 -11.45 0.10 4.93
CA VAL A 211 -10.65 0.83 5.89
C VAL A 211 -10.82 0.16 7.24
N ASP A 212 -9.79 -0.56 7.68
CA ASP A 212 -9.73 -1.13 9.01
C ASP A 212 -9.21 -0.07 9.99
N VAL A 213 -10.13 0.71 10.56
CA VAL A 213 -9.82 1.78 11.51
C VAL A 213 -10.51 1.51 12.84
N HIS A 214 -9.92 2.04 13.90
CA HIS A 214 -10.62 2.13 15.17
C HIS A 214 -11.90 2.94 14.99
N HIS A 215 -13.05 2.27 15.03
CA HIS A 215 -14.35 2.91 14.97
C HIS A 215 -14.60 3.62 16.30
N PHE A 216 -14.87 4.92 16.23
CA PHE A 216 -15.27 5.68 17.41
C PHE A 216 -16.54 5.05 18.00
N ASN A 217 -16.52 4.61 19.25
CA ASN A 217 -17.71 4.05 19.90
C ASN A 217 -18.25 5.07 20.90
N LEU A 218 -19.36 5.73 20.56
CA LEU A 218 -19.95 6.74 21.44
C LEU A 218 -20.37 6.13 22.79
N LEU A 219 -21.02 4.96 22.79
CA LEU A 219 -21.49 4.33 24.03
C LEU A 219 -20.34 4.02 24.99
N GLN A 220 -19.24 3.50 24.46
CA GLN A 220 -18.02 3.29 25.24
C GLN A 220 -17.48 4.62 25.77
N LYS A 221 -17.51 5.67 24.96
CA LYS A 221 -17.01 6.99 25.37
C LYS A 221 -17.89 7.68 26.41
N LEU A 222 -19.20 7.51 26.31
CA LEU A 222 -20.17 7.96 27.31
C LEU A 222 -19.95 7.24 28.63
N LYS A 223 -19.72 5.92 28.60
CA LYS A 223 -19.38 5.14 29.79
C LYS A 223 -18.10 5.64 30.46
N GLU A 224 -17.05 5.91 29.70
CA GLU A 224 -15.80 6.49 30.23
C GLU A 224 -16.00 7.87 30.88
N ALA A 225 -16.93 8.65 30.36
CA ALA A 225 -17.29 9.97 30.89
C ALA A 225 -18.31 9.92 32.03
N GLY A 226 -18.83 8.75 32.40
CA GLY A 226 -19.91 8.62 33.40
C GLY A 226 -21.28 9.14 32.91
N LEU A 227 -21.50 9.12 31.60
CA LEU A 227 -22.68 9.62 30.90
C LEU A 227 -23.43 8.51 30.14
N GLU A 228 -23.30 7.26 30.60
CA GLU A 228 -23.95 6.12 29.94
C GLU A 228 -25.49 6.28 29.97
N PRO A 229 -26.20 5.91 28.88
CA PRO A 229 -27.65 5.94 28.88
C PRO A 229 -28.25 5.05 29.97
N GLU A 230 -29.34 5.50 30.57
CA GLU A 230 -30.10 4.72 31.55
C GLU A 230 -30.83 3.54 30.89
N SER A 231 -31.36 2.62 31.70
CA SER A 231 -32.20 1.54 31.18
C SER A 231 -33.51 2.10 30.62
N CYS A 232 -33.84 1.77 29.37
CA CYS A 232 -35.12 2.19 28.80
C CYS A 232 -36.31 1.52 29.50
N PRO A 233 -37.43 2.26 29.70
CA PRO A 233 -38.67 1.68 30.17
C PRO A 233 -39.15 0.56 29.23
N THR A 234 -39.74 -0.48 29.80
CA THR A 234 -40.34 -1.58 29.04
C THR A 234 -41.81 -1.26 28.73
N GLY A 235 -42.26 -1.55 27.51
CA GLY A 235 -43.65 -1.32 27.06
C GLY A 235 -43.79 -0.40 25.85
N GLU A 236 -45.02 0.01 25.54
CA GLU A 236 -45.29 0.97 24.47
C GLU A 236 -44.85 2.38 24.88
N LEU A 237 -43.92 2.96 24.11
CA LEU A 237 -43.45 4.33 24.28
C LEU A 237 -43.88 5.17 23.09
N ARG A 238 -44.26 6.42 23.36
CA ARG A 238 -44.56 7.41 22.33
C ARG A 238 -43.29 7.96 21.65
N GLY A 239 -42.13 7.71 22.23
CA GLY A 239 -40.81 8.12 21.77
C GLY A 239 -39.79 8.12 22.91
N THR A 240 -38.51 8.31 22.58
CA THR A 240 -37.41 8.39 23.55
C THR A 240 -36.79 9.78 23.64
N SER A 241 -37.32 10.79 22.95
CA SER A 241 -36.73 12.13 22.82
C SER A 241 -36.52 12.90 24.13
N GLU A 242 -37.26 12.54 25.17
CA GLU A 242 -37.17 13.12 26.52
C GLU A 242 -36.54 12.15 27.54
N LEU A 243 -36.14 10.95 27.10
CA LEU A 243 -35.60 9.90 27.96
C LEU A 243 -34.08 9.87 27.87
N GLU A 244 -33.39 9.72 29.00
CA GLU A 244 -31.92 9.55 29.04
C GLU A 244 -31.48 8.11 28.71
N CYS A 245 -32.34 7.31 28.09
CA CYS A 245 -32.13 5.88 27.88
C CYS A 245 -31.67 5.51 26.46
N ALA A 246 -31.62 6.47 25.54
CA ALA A 246 -31.21 6.27 24.16
C ALA A 246 -30.26 7.37 23.71
N VAL A 247 -29.36 7.03 22.79
CA VAL A 247 -28.56 8.00 22.05
C VAL A 247 -29.37 8.45 20.84
N HIS A 248 -29.48 9.75 20.61
CA HIS A 248 -30.22 10.29 19.48
C HIS A 248 -29.32 10.57 18.28
N ASN A 249 -29.90 10.54 17.06
CA ASN A 249 -29.22 10.41 15.76
C ASN A 249 -27.96 11.26 15.49
N TYR A 250 -27.76 12.40 16.15
CA TYR A 250 -26.57 13.23 15.95
C TYR A 250 -25.38 12.88 16.86
N GLU A 251 -25.65 12.18 17.96
CA GLU A 251 -24.64 11.82 18.95
C GLU A 251 -23.94 10.53 18.49
N ASP A 252 -24.67 9.54 17.96
CA ASP A 252 -24.10 8.25 17.58
C ASP A 252 -23.53 8.22 16.15
N ARG A 253 -22.24 8.55 16.04
CA ARG A 253 -21.46 8.32 14.81
C ARG A 253 -20.70 7.00 14.81
N SER A 254 -21.01 6.06 15.70
CA SER A 254 -20.22 4.83 15.79
C SER A 254 -20.30 3.92 14.57
N ALA A 255 -21.40 4.03 13.82
CA ALA A 255 -21.56 3.36 12.54
C ALA A 255 -20.80 4.05 11.39
N GLN A 256 -20.37 5.30 11.55
CA GLN A 256 -19.74 6.08 10.47
C GLN A 256 -18.21 5.94 10.55
N GLU A 257 -17.62 5.45 9.46
CA GLU A 257 -16.18 5.49 9.22
C GLU A 257 -15.68 6.95 9.06
N ILE A 258 -14.36 7.15 9.00
CA ILE A 258 -13.74 8.44 8.64
C ILE A 258 -14.50 9.05 7.46
N ILE A 259 -15.00 10.28 7.63
CA ILE A 259 -15.84 10.90 6.60
C ILE A 259 -15.02 11.19 5.33
N PRO A 260 -15.50 10.81 4.15
CA PRO A 260 -14.82 11.14 2.91
C PRO A 260 -14.92 12.64 2.60
N ALA A 261 -13.95 13.16 1.84
CA ALA A 261 -13.84 14.59 1.57
C ALA A 261 -15.03 15.18 0.77
N ASP A 262 -15.78 14.34 0.06
CA ASP A 262 -17.01 14.71 -0.68
C ASP A 262 -18.22 14.94 0.23
N LYS A 263 -18.17 14.47 1.48
CA LYS A 263 -19.17 14.74 2.51
C LYS A 263 -18.75 15.88 3.48
N LEU A 264 -17.53 16.40 3.35
CA LEU A 264 -17.10 17.61 4.07
C LEU A 264 -17.63 18.85 3.36
N PHE A 265 -18.08 19.86 4.11
CA PHE A 265 -18.36 21.15 3.50
C PHE A 265 -17.08 21.97 3.34
N LEU A 266 -16.39 21.74 2.21
CA LEU A 266 -15.05 22.27 1.94
C LEU A 266 -14.96 23.80 1.88
N ALA A 267 -16.08 24.52 1.73
CA ALA A 267 -16.09 25.99 1.69
C ALA A 267 -15.59 26.63 3.00
N HIS A 268 -15.56 25.88 4.10
CA HIS A 268 -14.98 26.32 5.37
C HIS A 268 -13.46 26.21 5.45
N PHE A 269 -12.81 25.58 4.45
CA PHE A 269 -11.37 25.32 4.46
C PHE A 269 -10.71 25.98 3.25
N GLU A 270 -9.74 26.85 3.52
CA GLU A 270 -8.93 27.44 2.44
C GLU A 270 -8.03 26.38 1.81
N TYR A 271 -7.93 26.39 0.47
CA TYR A 271 -7.02 25.51 -0.23
C TYR A 271 -5.57 25.87 0.14
N THR A 272 -4.90 24.93 0.79
CA THR A 272 -3.46 24.99 1.04
C THR A 272 -2.79 23.80 0.36
N PRO A 273 -1.80 24.01 -0.53
CA PRO A 273 -1.11 22.90 -1.19
C PRO A 273 -0.34 22.05 -0.18
N ARG A 274 -0.22 20.74 -0.47
CA ARG A 274 0.54 19.81 0.38
C ARG A 274 2.03 20.10 0.35
N ILE A 275 2.66 20.15 1.52
CA ILE A 275 4.12 20.18 1.63
C ILE A 275 4.65 18.80 1.22
N LYS A 276 5.41 18.74 0.11
CA LYS A 276 6.02 17.50 -0.34
C LYS A 276 7.34 17.30 0.38
N ARG A 277 7.54 16.10 0.94
CA ARG A 277 8.85 15.72 1.50
C ARG A 277 9.91 15.74 0.42
N LYS A 278 11.12 16.12 0.80
CA LYS A 278 12.29 16.06 -0.08
C LYS A 278 12.81 14.63 -0.10
N GLU A 279 13.32 14.25 -1.26
CA GLU A 279 13.90 12.96 -1.49
C GLU A 279 15.35 13.16 -1.93
N ILE A 280 16.25 12.44 -1.28
CA ILE A 280 17.68 12.45 -1.58
C ILE A 280 18.04 11.01 -1.95
N GLY A 281 18.79 10.82 -3.02
CA GLY A 281 19.27 9.50 -3.42
C GLY A 281 20.76 9.58 -3.79
N PRO A 282 21.51 8.49 -3.61
CA PRO A 282 22.93 8.48 -3.93
C PRO A 282 23.15 8.70 -5.44
N SER A 283 24.23 9.40 -5.77
CA SER A 283 24.79 9.34 -7.12
C SER A 283 25.45 8.00 -7.40
N ALA A 284 25.82 7.74 -8.66
CA ALA A 284 26.57 6.56 -9.04
C ALA A 284 27.91 6.44 -8.29
N GLU A 285 28.56 7.56 -7.95
CA GLU A 285 29.82 7.57 -7.22
C GLU A 285 29.63 7.27 -5.73
N GLU A 286 28.51 7.68 -5.15
CA GLU A 286 28.23 7.60 -3.71
C GLU A 286 27.51 6.31 -3.30
N VAL A 287 26.86 5.59 -4.24
CA VAL A 287 25.96 4.46 -3.97
C VAL A 287 26.54 3.35 -3.10
N ILE A 288 27.86 3.14 -3.13
CA ILE A 288 28.50 2.04 -2.38
C ILE A 288 28.71 2.47 -0.93
N GLY A 289 28.04 1.77 -0.02
CA GLY A 289 28.12 2.09 1.41
C GLY A 289 27.34 3.35 1.79
N HIS A 290 26.43 3.82 0.92
CA HIS A 290 25.47 4.85 1.26
C HIS A 290 24.35 4.28 2.13
N PHE A 291 24.12 4.92 3.28
CA PHE A 291 23.09 4.54 4.25
C PHE A 291 22.29 5.76 4.73
N GLU A 292 22.38 6.90 4.04
CA GLU A 292 21.61 8.08 4.45
C GLU A 292 20.12 7.86 4.15
N GLU A 293 19.28 8.48 4.97
CA GLU A 293 17.83 8.38 4.78
C GLU A 293 17.41 9.04 3.47
N ARG A 294 16.64 8.29 2.69
CA ARG A 294 16.14 8.73 1.39
C ARG A 294 15.07 9.81 1.50
N PHE A 295 14.17 9.66 2.47
CA PHE A 295 13.13 10.65 2.73
C PHE A 295 13.56 11.57 3.84
N VAL A 296 13.69 12.86 3.52
CA VAL A 296 13.94 13.87 4.54
C VAL A 296 12.64 14.14 5.28
N GLY A 297 12.66 13.92 6.59
CA GLY A 297 11.56 14.28 7.48
C GLY A 297 11.22 15.77 7.39
N PHE A 298 10.01 16.13 7.78
CA PHE A 298 9.64 17.53 7.92
C PHE A 298 10.43 18.19 9.05
N THR A 299 10.74 19.48 8.90
CA THR A 299 11.11 20.30 10.07
C THR A 299 9.93 20.45 11.01
N ASP A 300 10.17 20.86 12.26
CA ASP A 300 9.09 21.10 13.22
C ASP A 300 8.07 22.11 12.68
N GLU A 301 8.52 23.15 11.96
CA GLU A 301 7.65 24.15 11.33
C GLU A 301 6.84 23.56 10.18
N GLU A 302 7.45 22.74 9.32
CA GLU A 302 6.75 22.06 8.22
C GLU A 302 5.72 21.05 8.75
N ALA A 303 6.08 20.32 9.82
CA ALA A 303 5.18 19.37 10.47
C ALA A 303 3.97 20.07 11.11
N GLN A 304 4.19 21.20 11.80
CA GLN A 304 3.11 22.02 12.34
C GLN A 304 2.24 22.63 11.23
N ALA A 305 2.84 23.12 10.16
CA ALA A 305 2.12 23.65 9.01
C ALA A 305 1.23 22.59 8.35
N GLU A 306 1.74 21.36 8.20
CA GLU A 306 0.98 20.24 7.65
C GLU A 306 -0.14 19.79 8.61
N ALA A 307 0.11 19.78 9.93
CA ALA A 307 -0.91 19.47 10.93
C ALA A 307 -2.06 20.50 10.94
N ASN A 308 -1.73 21.79 10.78
CA ASN A 308 -2.71 22.88 10.71
C ASN A 308 -3.59 22.82 9.44
N ARG A 309 -3.23 22.01 8.44
CA ARG A 309 -4.06 21.76 7.25
C ARG A 309 -5.14 20.69 7.49
N CYS A 310 -5.18 20.06 8.67
CA CYS A 310 -6.20 19.07 9.01
C CYS A 310 -7.60 19.69 8.95
N MET A 311 -8.50 19.07 8.16
CA MET A 311 -9.88 19.56 7.99
C MET A 311 -10.81 18.97 9.06
N SER A 312 -11.06 17.67 9.01
CA SER A 312 -11.72 16.87 10.07
C SER A 312 -11.77 15.40 9.65
N CYS A 313 -11.77 14.48 10.61
CA CYS A 313 -12.10 13.07 10.39
C CYS A 313 -13.62 12.78 10.41
N GLY A 314 -14.45 13.81 10.60
CA GLY A 314 -15.90 13.71 10.76
C GLY A 314 -16.39 14.06 12.17
N MET A 315 -15.50 14.23 13.14
CA MET A 315 -15.92 14.63 14.48
C MET A 315 -16.30 16.10 14.55
N CYS A 316 -17.28 16.43 15.37
CA CYS A 316 -17.63 17.82 15.67
C CYS A 316 -16.45 18.51 16.38
N PHE A 317 -16.10 19.71 15.92
CA PHE A 317 -15.10 20.58 16.55
C PHE A 317 -15.73 21.85 17.16
N GLU A 318 -17.04 21.83 17.41
CA GLU A 318 -17.75 22.92 18.12
C GLU A 318 -17.73 24.27 17.37
N CYS A 319 -17.90 24.24 16.05
CA CYS A 319 -17.96 25.46 15.21
C CYS A 319 -19.24 26.30 15.36
N ASP A 320 -20.28 25.73 15.98
CA ASP A 320 -21.60 26.33 16.20
C ASP A 320 -22.42 26.71 14.97
N ASN A 321 -21.96 26.46 13.74
CA ASN A 321 -22.74 26.75 12.53
C ASN A 321 -24.15 26.14 12.61
N CYS A 322 -24.27 24.89 13.04
CA CYS A 322 -25.55 24.21 13.17
C CYS A 322 -26.51 24.86 14.17
N VAL A 323 -25.98 25.49 15.24
CA VAL A 323 -26.75 26.23 16.24
C VAL A 323 -27.17 27.59 15.64
N ILE A 324 -26.23 28.29 15.01
CA ILE A 324 -26.44 29.64 14.46
C ILE A 324 -27.42 29.65 13.28
N PHE A 325 -27.30 28.68 12.37
CA PHE A 325 -28.11 28.63 11.16
C PHE A 325 -29.44 27.89 11.34
N CYS A 326 -29.73 27.34 12.53
CA CYS A 326 -31.01 26.69 12.78
C CYS A 326 -32.13 27.74 12.85
N PRO A 327 -33.10 27.76 11.90
CA PRO A 327 -34.14 28.77 11.89
C PRO A 327 -35.21 28.59 12.98
N GLN A 328 -35.14 27.49 13.74
CA GLN A 328 -36.12 27.13 14.79
C GLN A 328 -35.49 27.07 16.17
N ASP A 329 -34.21 27.41 16.30
CA ASP A 329 -33.43 27.20 17.53
C ASP A 329 -33.57 25.76 18.08
N ALA A 330 -33.68 24.80 17.16
CA ALA A 330 -33.85 23.39 17.49
C ALA A 330 -32.52 22.73 17.85
N VAL A 331 -31.39 23.20 17.30
CA VAL A 331 -30.06 22.68 17.62
C VAL A 331 -29.42 23.56 18.69
N TYR A 332 -28.93 22.95 19.77
CA TYR A 332 -28.30 23.65 20.89
C TYR A 332 -27.05 22.91 21.38
N ARG A 333 -26.17 23.63 22.08
CA ARG A 333 -24.96 23.04 22.68
C ARG A 333 -25.33 22.18 23.89
N VAL A 334 -24.72 21.00 23.99
CA VAL A 334 -24.84 20.15 25.17
C VAL A 334 -24.18 20.87 26.37
N PRO A 335 -24.79 20.87 27.57
CA PRO A 335 -24.18 21.41 28.78
C PRO A 335 -22.80 20.80 29.05
N LYS A 336 -21.86 21.60 29.59
CA LYS A 336 -20.44 21.19 29.76
C LYS A 336 -20.25 19.95 30.64
N ASP A 337 -21.14 19.76 31.61
CA ASP A 337 -21.18 18.59 32.50
C ASP A 337 -21.75 17.33 31.84
N LYS A 338 -22.43 17.48 30.68
CA LYS A 338 -22.99 16.40 29.87
C LYS A 338 -22.32 16.24 28.50
N SER A 339 -21.32 17.07 28.18
CA SER A 339 -20.59 17.03 26.91
C SER A 339 -19.38 16.09 26.98
N THR A 340 -19.13 15.36 25.90
CA THR A 340 -17.92 14.54 25.73
C THR A 340 -17.55 14.45 24.26
N THR A 341 -16.42 13.85 23.92
CA THR A 341 -16.06 13.57 22.53
C THR A 341 -17.17 12.81 21.84
N GLY A 342 -17.68 13.35 20.73
CA GLY A 342 -18.82 12.79 19.99
C GLY A 342 -20.19 13.21 20.50
N ARG A 343 -20.27 14.10 21.52
CA ARG A 343 -21.52 14.65 22.06
C ARG A 343 -21.35 16.13 22.42
N TYR A 344 -21.58 16.99 21.44
CA TYR A 344 -21.36 18.44 21.58
C TYR A 344 -22.60 19.28 21.32
N VAL A 345 -23.48 18.81 20.43
CA VAL A 345 -24.74 19.46 20.08
C VAL A 345 -25.88 18.46 20.18
N ALA A 346 -27.04 18.93 20.60
CA ALA A 346 -28.27 18.16 20.71
C ALA A 346 -29.38 18.86 19.93
N THR A 347 -30.44 18.12 19.62
CA THR A 347 -31.58 18.64 18.85
C THR A 347 -32.88 18.46 19.63
N ASP A 348 -33.62 19.55 19.78
CA ASP A 348 -35.01 19.56 20.21
C ASP A 348 -35.88 19.14 19.01
N TYR A 349 -36.24 17.87 18.97
CA TYR A 349 -37.09 17.31 17.91
C TYR A 349 -38.51 17.89 17.88
N THR A 350 -38.96 18.57 18.95
CA THR A 350 -40.26 19.25 18.93
C THR A 350 -40.25 20.53 18.12
N ARG A 351 -39.06 21.11 17.92
CA ARG A 351 -38.82 22.33 17.12
C ARG A 351 -38.21 22.03 15.76
N CYS A 352 -37.56 20.87 15.61
CA CYS A 352 -36.92 20.50 14.36
C CYS A 352 -37.98 20.26 13.27
N ILE A 353 -37.93 21.05 12.20
CA ILE A 353 -38.80 20.91 11.03
C ILE A 353 -38.17 20.11 9.88
N GLY A 354 -36.98 19.51 10.11
CA GLY A 354 -36.28 18.72 9.09
C GLY A 354 -35.91 19.54 7.85
N CYS A 355 -35.37 20.76 8.01
CA CYS A 355 -34.98 21.62 6.90
C CYS A 355 -33.57 21.38 6.33
N HIS A 356 -32.79 20.48 6.93
CA HIS A 356 -31.42 20.09 6.54
C HIS A 356 -30.33 21.17 6.64
N ILE A 357 -30.68 22.45 6.86
CA ILE A 357 -29.71 23.55 6.94
C ILE A 357 -28.54 23.25 7.89
N CYS A 358 -28.79 22.70 9.08
CA CYS A 358 -27.74 22.38 10.05
C CYS A 358 -26.75 21.33 9.54
N SER A 359 -27.20 20.38 8.73
CA SER A 359 -26.36 19.37 8.06
C SER A 359 -25.57 20.00 6.93
N ASP A 360 -26.22 20.79 6.08
CA ASP A 360 -25.60 21.44 4.92
C ASP A 360 -24.48 22.40 5.30
N VAL A 361 -24.62 23.12 6.43
CA VAL A 361 -23.58 24.05 6.92
C VAL A 361 -22.53 23.39 7.81
N CYS A 362 -22.61 22.08 8.04
CA CYS A 362 -21.67 21.37 8.91
C CYS A 362 -20.32 21.15 8.18
N PRO A 363 -19.21 21.76 8.64
CA PRO A 363 -17.91 21.63 7.97
C PRO A 363 -17.41 20.17 7.92
N THR A 364 -17.78 19.39 8.93
CA THR A 364 -17.26 18.05 9.17
C THR A 364 -18.21 16.94 8.72
N GLY A 365 -19.41 17.30 8.22
CA GLY A 365 -20.49 16.34 7.99
C GLY A 365 -20.83 15.51 9.23
N TYR A 366 -20.69 16.11 10.43
CA TYR A 366 -21.05 15.49 11.72
C TYR A 366 -22.55 15.31 11.88
N ILE A 367 -23.35 16.20 11.29
CA ILE A 367 -24.81 16.14 11.38
C ILE A 367 -25.34 15.27 10.25
N ASP A 368 -25.75 14.06 10.62
CA ASP A 368 -26.45 13.15 9.72
C ASP A 368 -27.96 13.32 9.87
N MET A 369 -28.65 13.54 8.75
CA MET A 369 -30.10 13.76 8.75
C MET A 369 -30.79 12.40 8.70
N GLY A 370 -31.17 11.90 9.87
CA GLY A 370 -31.94 10.66 10.00
C GLY A 370 -33.35 10.81 9.43
N MET A 371 -33.53 10.55 8.14
CA MET A 371 -34.79 10.04 7.61
C MET A 371 -34.53 8.57 7.23
N GLY A 372 -34.79 7.68 8.20
CA GLY A 372 -34.62 6.23 8.19
C GLY A 372 -34.16 5.55 6.89
N GLU A 373 -32.99 4.91 6.97
CA GLU A 373 -32.78 3.61 6.33
C GLU A 373 -33.16 2.49 7.30
#